data_AF-A0A947M1E2-F1
#
_entry.id   AF-A0A947M1E2-F1
#
_cell.length_a   1.000
_cell.length_b   1.000
_cell.length_c   1.000
_cell.angle_alpha   90.00
_cell.angle_beta   90.00
_cell.angle_gamma   90.00
#
_symmetry.space_group_name_H-M   'P 1'
#
loop_
_entity.id
_entity.type
_entity.pdbx_description
1 polymer ?
#
loop_
_entity_poly.entity_id
_entity_poly.type
_entity_poly.pdbx_seq_one_letter_code
_entity_poly.pdbx_strand_id
1 'polypeptide(L)'
;MSKTGTAHNNNPDEEPEKQAQEQPLLRDSFAQKETAMAFMLARAENDHLLQRLRALSDSEHGPIGQALHDRFRATGCRIEIDNEMKPLAVHTSFVYPPSKGQSSYENIVYLGTGATKSRERHFAALVHEATHATQTGYSSILHASPYNAATNIVMCPRDFVMACERAEQDAYARQAWLSALLIEKEGISDSFTNADPVSAKTFNTLRNETQSVTDAMRQAAVKMLSCPRFSSVRGDPVTLADSYHEMALLSYKNIMKRRAKGNAPALQFVRMEDRDILDIGRSYGPSLFGDNDQLLAAFKHPAQLSPHNQRLLDRLNKALGITDEASLPTFGAALAAQGRTRESFLADSRRPPGPVIQAAHAP
;
A
#
# COMPACT_ATOMS: atom_id res chain seq x y z
N MET A 1 -77.98 -33.72 13.20
CA MET A 1 -77.64 -34.62 12.08
C MET A 1 -77.79 -33.83 10.78
N SER A 2 -76.75 -33.84 9.92
CA SER A 2 -76.73 -33.53 8.47
C SER A 2 -77.48 -32.32 7.87
N LYS A 3 -76.73 -31.54 7.06
CA LYS A 3 -77.12 -30.79 5.82
C LYS A 3 -78.01 -29.55 6.03
N THR A 4 -77.96 -28.41 5.30
CA THR A 4 -77.40 -27.94 4.01
C THR A 4 -77.76 -26.44 3.83
N GLY A 5 -77.08 -25.72 2.91
CA GLY A 5 -77.65 -24.59 2.11
C GLY A 5 -77.16 -23.17 2.45
N THR A 6 -76.42 -22.49 1.56
CA THR A 6 -76.86 -21.46 0.54
C THR A 6 -77.17 -20.07 1.14
N ALA A 7 -76.90 -18.88 0.58
CA ALA A 7 -76.18 -18.31 -0.58
C ALA A 7 -76.36 -16.75 -0.52
N HIS A 8 -75.63 -16.00 -1.37
CA HIS A 8 -75.81 -14.57 -1.81
C HIS A 8 -75.29 -13.44 -0.90
N ASN A 9 -74.90 -12.24 -1.35
CA ASN A 9 -74.31 -11.63 -2.57
C ASN A 9 -74.11 -10.12 -2.23
N ASN A 10 -73.32 -9.39 -3.04
CA ASN A 10 -73.27 -7.92 -3.22
C ASN A 10 -72.03 -7.16 -2.68
N ASN A 11 -71.22 -6.65 -3.62
CA ASN A 11 -70.43 -5.41 -3.57
C ASN A 11 -71.40 -4.19 -3.62
N PRO A 12 -71.05 -2.93 -3.25
CA PRO A 12 -69.79 -2.23 -3.61
C PRO A 12 -69.30 -1.16 -2.58
N ASP A 13 -68.32 -0.34 -3.01
CA ASP A 13 -67.96 1.03 -2.57
C ASP A 13 -66.84 1.28 -1.53
N GLU A 14 -65.83 1.97 -2.07
CA GLU A 14 -65.09 3.13 -1.54
C GLU A 14 -64.03 2.97 -0.41
N GLU A 15 -62.88 3.57 -0.71
CA GLU A 15 -61.62 3.67 0.03
C GLU A 15 -61.73 4.41 1.39
N PRO A 16 -60.68 4.34 2.24
CA PRO A 16 -59.62 5.34 2.10
C PRO A 16 -58.22 4.73 2.03
N GLU A 17 -57.55 4.95 0.90
CA GLU A 17 -56.10 5.10 0.82
C GLU A 17 -55.69 6.23 1.78
N LYS A 18 -54.89 5.89 2.79
CA LYS A 18 -53.80 6.75 3.28
C LYS A 18 -53.05 5.99 4.37
N GLN A 19 -51.80 5.66 4.04
CA GLN A 19 -50.61 5.56 4.90
C GLN A 19 -49.81 4.31 4.53
N ALA A 20 -48.75 4.51 3.75
CA ALA A 20 -47.41 3.93 3.97
C ALA A 20 -46.57 3.98 2.69
N GLN A 21 -46.25 5.17 2.16
CA GLN A 21 -45.27 5.26 1.06
C GLN A 21 -44.20 6.37 1.18
N GLU A 22 -44.09 7.09 2.29
CA GLU A 22 -43.09 8.18 2.41
C GLU A 22 -41.86 7.88 3.30
N GLN A 23 -41.76 6.70 3.92
CA GLN A 23 -40.65 6.42 4.87
C GLN A 23 -39.33 5.84 4.30
N PRO A 24 -39.25 5.21 3.11
CA PRO A 24 -37.96 4.77 2.57
C PRO A 24 -37.08 5.93 2.07
N LEU A 25 -37.69 6.92 1.41
CA LEU A 25 -36.98 8.03 0.76
C LEU A 25 -36.28 8.97 1.75
N LEU A 26 -36.85 9.15 2.95
CA LEU A 26 -36.24 9.99 3.98
C LEU A 26 -35.01 9.33 4.62
N ARG A 27 -35.06 8.04 4.96
CA ARG A 27 -33.92 7.31 5.53
C ARG A 27 -32.74 7.23 4.59
N ASP A 28 -32.98 6.98 3.30
CA ASP A 28 -31.94 7.00 2.28
C ASP A 28 -31.35 8.42 2.11
N SER A 29 -32.17 9.46 2.23
CA SER A 29 -31.69 10.86 2.20
C SER A 29 -30.85 11.25 3.42
N PHE A 30 -31.15 10.70 4.60
CA PHE A 30 -30.38 10.95 5.83
C PHE A 30 -29.02 10.22 5.79
N ALA A 31 -29.00 8.95 5.39
CA ALA A 31 -27.76 8.19 5.21
C ALA A 31 -26.86 8.81 4.12
N GLN A 32 -27.44 9.28 3.02
CA GLN A 32 -26.73 10.01 1.97
C GLN A 32 -26.21 11.37 2.46
N LYS A 33 -26.97 12.11 3.28
CA LYS A 33 -26.53 13.37 3.89
C LYS A 33 -25.43 13.17 4.93
N GLU A 34 -25.50 12.14 5.77
CA GLU A 34 -24.45 11.79 6.72
C GLU A 34 -23.16 11.38 6.01
N THR A 35 -23.29 10.63 4.91
CA THR A 35 -22.15 10.22 4.07
C THR A 35 -21.55 11.42 3.32
N ALA A 36 -22.37 12.32 2.79
CA ALA A 36 -21.90 13.55 2.14
C ALA A 36 -21.25 14.52 3.14
N MET A 37 -21.76 14.61 4.37
CA MET A 37 -21.18 15.43 5.43
C MET A 37 -19.87 14.83 5.95
N ALA A 38 -19.78 13.50 6.10
CA ALA A 38 -18.54 12.79 6.38
C ALA A 38 -17.51 12.99 5.25
N PHE A 39 -17.95 13.02 3.99
CA PHE A 39 -17.09 13.29 2.83
C PHE A 39 -16.53 14.72 2.83
N MET A 40 -17.36 15.73 3.10
CA MET A 40 -16.91 17.12 3.22
C MET A 40 -15.99 17.32 4.41
N LEU A 41 -16.27 16.69 5.55
CA LEU A 41 -15.40 16.75 6.74
C LEU A 41 -14.07 16.05 6.50
N ALA A 42 -14.06 14.83 5.97
CA ALA A 42 -12.81 14.12 5.66
C ALA A 42 -11.97 14.87 4.62
N ARG A 43 -12.59 15.52 3.63
CA ARG A 43 -11.90 16.34 2.64
C ARG A 43 -11.34 17.64 3.23
N ALA A 44 -12.12 18.36 4.03
CA ALA A 44 -11.65 19.57 4.72
C ALA A 44 -10.56 19.26 5.75
N GLU A 45 -10.67 18.11 6.44
CA GLU A 45 -9.63 17.61 7.34
C GLU A 45 -8.37 17.24 6.56
N ASN A 46 -8.48 16.61 5.39
CA ASN A 46 -7.31 16.31 4.57
C ASN A 46 -6.58 17.57 4.10
N ASP A 47 -7.30 18.60 3.64
CA ASP A 47 -6.69 19.88 3.27
C ASP A 47 -5.95 20.52 4.46
N HIS A 48 -6.52 20.45 5.66
CA HIS A 48 -5.87 20.92 6.88
C HIS A 48 -4.64 20.08 7.25
N LEU A 49 -4.70 18.75 7.11
CA LEU A 49 -3.57 17.86 7.34
C LEU A 49 -2.43 18.12 6.36
N LEU A 50 -2.73 18.36 5.09
CA LEU A 50 -1.73 18.71 4.08
C LEU A 50 -1.08 20.07 4.38
N GLN A 51 -1.83 21.04 4.92
CA GLN A 51 -1.26 22.30 5.39
C GLN A 51 -0.33 22.10 6.59
N ARG A 52 -0.74 21.30 7.59
CA ARG A 52 0.11 20.94 8.75
C ARG A 52 1.39 20.26 8.30
N LEU A 53 1.27 19.28 7.40
CA LEU A 53 2.39 18.57 6.79
C LEU A 53 3.37 19.56 6.15
N ARG A 54 2.91 20.42 5.24
CA ARG A 54 3.77 21.37 4.53
C ARG A 54 4.54 22.33 5.45
N ALA A 55 4.02 22.57 6.65
CA ALA A 55 4.64 23.45 7.63
C ALA A 55 5.76 22.76 8.44
N LEU A 56 5.95 21.45 8.31
CA LEU A 56 7.01 20.72 9.02
C LEU A 56 8.38 20.97 8.40
N SER A 57 9.34 21.34 9.25
CA SER A 57 10.73 21.55 8.90
C SER A 57 11.61 20.82 9.91
N ASP A 58 12.69 20.23 9.42
CA ASP A 58 13.75 19.65 10.23
C ASP A 58 14.98 20.59 10.20
N SER A 59 15.75 20.63 11.29
CA SER A 59 16.93 21.50 11.37
C SER A 59 18.07 21.06 10.43
N GLU A 60 18.20 19.77 10.15
CA GLU A 60 19.24 19.19 9.27
C GLU A 60 18.77 19.17 7.81
N HIS A 61 17.49 18.89 7.56
CA HIS A 61 16.96 18.66 6.21
C HIS A 61 16.01 19.73 5.68
N GLY A 62 15.78 20.82 6.42
CA GLY A 62 14.95 21.94 5.97
C GLY A 62 13.45 21.57 5.87
N PRO A 63 12.68 22.14 4.93
CA PRO A 63 11.22 22.02 4.86
C PRO A 63 10.74 20.65 4.36
N ILE A 64 11.01 19.60 5.13
CA ILE A 64 10.79 18.21 4.76
C ILE A 64 9.32 17.89 4.45
N GLY A 65 8.38 18.53 5.14
CA GLY A 65 6.97 18.34 4.89
C GLY A 65 6.52 18.88 3.53
N GLN A 66 7.09 19.99 3.09
CA GLN A 66 6.90 20.52 1.74
C GLN A 66 7.52 19.57 0.70
N ALA A 67 8.69 19.00 0.98
CA ALA A 67 9.34 18.03 0.09
C ALA A 67 8.50 16.76 -0.11
N LEU A 68 7.90 16.20 0.94
CA LEU A 68 6.94 15.10 0.81
C LEU A 68 5.72 15.52 -0.03
N HIS A 69 5.11 16.66 0.29
CA HIS A 69 3.93 17.14 -0.43
C HIS A 69 4.18 17.26 -1.94
N ASP A 70 5.31 17.84 -2.34
CA ASP A 70 5.63 18.06 -3.75
C ASP A 70 5.95 16.74 -4.48
N ARG A 71 6.68 15.83 -3.82
CA ARG A 71 6.95 14.49 -4.34
C ARG A 71 5.68 13.69 -4.51
N PHE A 72 4.83 13.66 -3.49
CA PHE A 72 3.55 12.96 -3.52
C PHE A 72 2.65 13.51 -4.64
N ARG A 73 2.51 14.83 -4.75
CA ARG A 73 1.72 15.47 -5.81
C ARG A 73 2.24 15.13 -7.21
N ALA A 74 3.56 15.12 -7.39
CA ALA A 74 4.18 14.81 -8.68
C ALA A 74 3.99 13.35 -9.13
N THR A 75 3.61 12.44 -8.22
CA THR A 75 3.22 11.08 -8.62
C THR A 75 1.86 10.98 -9.31
N GLY A 76 1.04 12.04 -9.23
CA GLY A 76 -0.35 12.00 -9.69
C GLY A 76 -1.24 11.10 -8.82
N CYS A 77 -0.80 10.72 -7.62
CA CYS A 77 -1.60 9.92 -6.69
C CYS A 77 -2.93 10.62 -6.37
N ARG A 78 -4.01 9.84 -6.38
CA ARG A 78 -5.34 10.31 -6.03
C ARG A 78 -5.61 9.96 -4.57
N ILE A 79 -6.27 10.87 -3.84
CA ILE A 79 -6.80 10.58 -2.52
C ILE A 79 -8.30 10.40 -2.66
N GLU A 80 -8.80 9.23 -2.28
CA GLU A 80 -10.22 8.87 -2.32
C GLU A 80 -10.73 8.51 -0.94
N ILE A 81 -12.04 8.61 -0.72
CA ILE A 81 -12.68 8.22 0.54
C ILE A 81 -13.45 6.93 0.28
N ASP A 82 -13.21 5.92 1.10
CA ASP A 82 -13.92 4.64 1.08
C ASP A 82 -14.64 4.45 2.41
N ASN A 83 -15.98 4.54 2.37
CA ASN A 83 -16.83 4.46 3.56
C ASN A 83 -17.03 3.02 4.06
N GLU A 84 -16.68 2.02 3.26
CA GLU A 84 -16.72 0.61 3.66
C GLU A 84 -15.41 0.17 4.32
N MET A 85 -14.33 0.93 4.07
CA MET A 85 -13.03 0.68 4.64
C MET A 85 -12.94 1.14 6.10
N LYS A 86 -12.53 0.21 6.98
CA LYS A 86 -12.28 0.47 8.41
C LYS A 86 -10.91 1.10 8.72
N PRO A 87 -9.80 0.73 8.04
CA PRO A 87 -8.50 1.39 8.20
C PRO A 87 -8.53 2.92 8.13
N LEU A 88 -7.50 3.59 8.67
CA LEU A 88 -7.38 5.05 8.58
C LEU A 88 -7.06 5.48 7.15
N ALA A 89 -6.00 4.91 6.58
CA ALA A 89 -5.62 5.09 5.19
C ALA A 89 -5.04 3.78 4.64
N VAL A 90 -5.13 3.57 3.33
CA VAL A 90 -4.50 2.44 2.62
C VAL A 90 -4.05 2.89 1.24
N HIS A 91 -2.78 2.66 0.91
CA HIS A 91 -2.26 2.82 -0.45
C HIS A 91 -2.57 1.59 -1.31
N THR A 92 -3.10 1.83 -2.51
CA THR A 92 -3.29 0.82 -3.55
C THR A 92 -2.50 1.22 -4.79
N SER A 93 -1.50 0.42 -5.12
CA SER A 93 -0.65 0.62 -6.30
C SER A 93 -1.19 -0.09 -7.54
N PHE A 94 -1.68 -1.33 -7.39
CA PHE A 94 -2.08 -2.18 -8.51
C PHE A 94 -3.42 -2.88 -8.28
N VAL A 95 -4.21 -3.00 -9.36
CA VAL A 95 -5.43 -3.81 -9.43
C VAL A 95 -5.20 -5.02 -10.32
N TYR A 96 -5.63 -6.20 -9.82
CA TYR A 96 -5.54 -7.44 -10.59
C TYR A 96 -6.69 -8.43 -10.32
N PRO A 97 -7.32 -8.98 -11.37
CA PRO A 97 -7.16 -8.57 -12.77
C PRO A 97 -7.75 -7.17 -12.98
N PRO A 98 -7.16 -6.32 -13.85
CA PRO A 98 -7.80 -5.06 -14.21
C PRO A 98 -9.12 -5.35 -14.95
N SER A 99 -10.13 -4.49 -14.74
CA SER A 99 -11.35 -4.53 -15.55
C SER A 99 -11.04 -4.18 -17.01
N LYS A 100 -11.93 -4.54 -17.94
CA LYS A 100 -11.75 -4.22 -19.36
C LYS A 100 -11.58 -2.71 -19.56
N GLY A 101 -10.45 -2.29 -20.14
CA GLY A 101 -10.14 -0.88 -20.38
C GLY A 101 -9.53 -0.14 -19.18
N GLN A 102 -9.37 -0.79 -18.04
CA GLN A 102 -8.73 -0.23 -16.84
C GLN A 102 -7.22 -0.49 -16.88
N SER A 103 -6.42 0.45 -16.36
CA SER A 103 -5.01 0.19 -16.08
C SER A 103 -4.86 -0.75 -14.90
N SER A 104 -3.80 -1.56 -14.90
CA SER A 104 -3.43 -2.34 -13.72
C SER A 104 -2.83 -1.45 -12.63
N TYR A 105 -2.38 -0.24 -12.95
CA TYR A 105 -1.81 0.72 -12.00
C TYR A 105 -2.81 1.83 -11.68
N GLU A 106 -3.05 2.11 -10.39
CA GLU A 106 -4.04 3.11 -9.97
C GLU A 106 -3.52 4.21 -9.04
N ASN A 107 -2.42 3.96 -8.31
CA ASN A 107 -1.80 4.89 -7.34
C ASN A 107 -2.80 5.73 -6.53
N ILE A 108 -3.57 5.08 -5.67
CA ILE A 108 -4.62 5.71 -4.86
C ILE A 108 -4.28 5.54 -3.39
N VAL A 109 -4.49 6.59 -2.60
CA VAL A 109 -4.61 6.49 -1.14
C VAL A 109 -6.08 6.59 -0.79
N TYR A 110 -6.65 5.49 -0.31
CA TYR A 110 -8.01 5.49 0.24
C TYR A 110 -7.97 5.94 1.69
N LEU A 111 -8.90 6.80 2.08
CA LEU A 111 -9.16 7.20 3.45
C LEU A 111 -10.41 6.50 3.94
N GLY A 112 -10.29 5.75 5.03
CA GLY A 112 -11.41 4.99 5.59
C GLY A 112 -12.08 5.69 6.75
N THR A 113 -13.15 5.08 7.26
CA THR A 113 -13.91 5.59 8.41
C THR A 113 -13.09 5.70 9.71
N GLY A 114 -11.94 5.03 9.79
CA GLY A 114 -10.99 5.19 10.90
C GLY A 114 -10.36 6.59 10.96
N ALA A 115 -10.23 7.28 9.82
CA ALA A 115 -9.62 8.60 9.70
C ALA A 115 -10.35 9.69 10.49
N THR A 116 -11.66 9.53 10.72
CA THR A 116 -12.50 10.53 11.41
C THR A 116 -12.36 10.50 12.93
N LYS A 117 -11.65 9.50 13.48
CA LYS A 117 -11.58 9.27 14.94
C LYS A 117 -10.44 10.02 15.63
N SER A 118 -9.39 10.37 14.91
CA SER A 118 -8.27 11.17 15.43
C SER A 118 -7.49 11.78 14.27
N ARG A 119 -7.34 13.11 14.31
CA ARG A 119 -6.63 13.88 13.29
C ARG A 119 -5.14 13.54 13.26
N GLU A 120 -4.55 13.30 14.42
CA GLU A 120 -3.14 12.97 14.58
C GLU A 120 -2.84 11.56 14.07
N ARG A 121 -3.72 10.58 14.35
CA ARG A 121 -3.58 9.24 13.77
C ARG A 121 -3.79 9.26 12.26
N HIS A 122 -4.73 10.06 11.78
CA HIS A 122 -4.93 10.26 10.35
C HIS A 122 -3.70 10.90 9.70
N PHE A 123 -3.08 11.91 10.32
CA PHE A 123 -1.82 12.48 9.86
C PHE A 123 -0.73 11.40 9.69
N ALA A 124 -0.49 10.60 10.73
CA ALA A 124 0.53 9.56 10.71
C ALA A 124 0.28 8.53 9.60
N ALA A 125 -0.97 8.06 9.48
CA ALA A 125 -1.37 7.13 8.43
C ALA A 125 -1.23 7.75 7.02
N LEU A 126 -1.63 9.00 6.82
CA LEU A 126 -1.49 9.68 5.54
C LEU A 126 -0.02 9.83 5.13
N VAL A 127 0.87 10.17 6.07
CA VAL A 127 2.32 10.24 5.80
C VAL A 127 2.86 8.88 5.36
N HIS A 128 2.43 7.81 6.04
CA HIS A 128 2.81 6.45 5.71
C HIS A 128 2.41 6.09 4.26
N GLU A 129 1.12 6.23 3.95
CA GLU A 129 0.59 5.86 2.63
C GLU A 129 1.08 6.81 1.52
N ALA A 130 1.28 8.10 1.80
CA ALA A 130 1.90 9.04 0.86
C ALA A 130 3.35 8.68 0.55
N THR A 131 4.06 8.08 1.51
CA THR A 131 5.40 7.54 1.28
C THR A 131 5.31 6.37 0.30
N HIS A 132 4.42 5.39 0.51
CA HIS A 132 4.22 4.28 -0.44
C HIS A 132 3.81 4.72 -1.85
N ALA A 133 2.93 5.72 -1.94
CA ALA A 133 2.56 6.34 -3.21
C ALA A 133 3.76 6.97 -3.91
N THR A 134 4.64 7.64 -3.15
CA THR A 134 5.89 8.21 -3.66
C THR A 134 6.86 7.13 -4.13
N GLN A 135 7.10 6.11 -3.30
CA GLN A 135 7.96 4.98 -3.65
C GLN A 135 7.51 4.32 -4.95
N THR A 136 6.23 3.97 -5.07
CA THR A 136 5.67 3.35 -6.28
C THR A 136 5.66 4.34 -7.46
N GLY A 137 5.50 5.63 -7.20
CA GLY A 137 5.53 6.70 -8.19
C GLY A 137 6.91 6.98 -8.80
N TYR A 138 8.00 6.49 -8.20
CA TYR A 138 9.37 6.75 -8.70
C TYR A 138 10.24 5.50 -8.86
N SER A 139 9.95 4.43 -8.13
CA SER A 139 10.74 3.19 -8.16
C SER A 139 10.25 2.25 -9.26
N SER A 140 11.04 2.15 -10.33
CA SER A 140 10.75 1.27 -11.48
C SER A 140 10.66 -0.22 -11.09
N ILE A 141 11.46 -0.67 -10.13
CA ILE A 141 11.43 -2.07 -9.67
C ILE A 141 10.09 -2.44 -9.01
N LEU A 142 9.43 -1.51 -8.30
CA LEU A 142 8.13 -1.77 -7.69
C LEU A 142 7.04 -2.03 -8.74
N HIS A 143 7.27 -1.61 -10.00
CA HIS A 143 6.39 -1.92 -11.13
C HIS A 143 6.60 -3.30 -11.72
N ALA A 144 7.69 -4.00 -11.37
CA ALA A 144 7.85 -5.44 -11.57
C ALA A 144 7.14 -6.26 -10.48
N SER A 145 6.22 -5.65 -9.71
CA SER A 145 5.30 -6.34 -8.81
C SER A 145 4.51 -7.42 -9.56
N PRO A 146 4.26 -8.59 -8.97
CA PRO A 146 3.45 -9.63 -9.59
C PRO A 146 2.01 -9.17 -9.83
N TYR A 147 1.56 -8.10 -9.16
CA TYR A 147 0.23 -7.50 -9.35
C TYR A 147 0.12 -6.65 -10.62
N ASN A 148 1.23 -6.20 -11.20
CA ASN A 148 1.18 -5.38 -12.40
C ASN A 148 0.97 -6.24 -13.65
N ALA A 149 -0.24 -6.19 -14.20
CA ALA A 149 -0.60 -6.91 -15.43
C ALA A 149 0.00 -6.29 -16.71
N ALA A 150 0.52 -5.06 -16.64
CA ALA A 150 1.07 -4.35 -17.81
C ALA A 150 2.49 -4.81 -18.20
N THR A 151 3.12 -5.67 -17.40
CA THR A 151 4.49 -6.17 -17.64
C THR A 151 4.56 -7.67 -17.46
N ASN A 152 5.41 -8.34 -18.25
CA ASN A 152 5.79 -9.74 -18.05
C ASN A 152 7.09 -9.91 -17.24
N ILE A 153 7.80 -8.82 -16.95
CA ILE A 153 8.93 -8.80 -16.01
C ILE A 153 8.36 -8.75 -14.59
N VAL A 154 8.72 -9.74 -13.77
CA VAL A 154 8.20 -9.92 -12.41
C VAL A 154 9.36 -10.18 -11.45
N MET A 155 9.41 -9.46 -10.32
CA MET A 155 10.38 -9.75 -9.25
C MET A 155 10.23 -11.19 -8.77
N CYS A 156 11.33 -11.89 -8.51
CA CYS A 156 11.27 -13.21 -7.90
C CYS A 156 10.63 -13.14 -6.49
N PRO A 157 10.12 -14.26 -5.95
CA PRO A 157 9.43 -14.27 -4.67
C PRO A 157 10.24 -13.68 -3.50
N ARG A 158 11.54 -14.02 -3.39
CA ARG A 158 12.40 -13.49 -2.33
C ARG A 158 12.57 -11.97 -2.42
N ASP A 159 12.78 -11.46 -3.62
CA ASP A 159 13.00 -10.02 -3.80
C ASP A 159 11.70 -9.23 -3.74
N PHE A 160 10.55 -9.85 -4.03
CA PHE A 160 9.26 -9.25 -3.69
C PHE A 160 9.10 -9.08 -2.17
N VAL A 161 9.48 -10.09 -1.37
CA VAL A 161 9.51 -9.96 0.10
C VAL A 161 10.44 -8.83 0.52
N MET A 162 11.64 -8.77 -0.05
CA MET A 162 12.61 -7.70 0.22
C MET A 162 12.04 -6.33 -0.16
N ALA A 163 11.45 -6.17 -1.35
CA ALA A 163 10.87 -4.91 -1.80
C ALA A 163 9.75 -4.42 -0.87
N CYS A 164 8.85 -5.31 -0.43
CA CYS A 164 7.82 -4.99 0.56
C CYS A 164 8.45 -4.57 1.90
N GLU A 165 9.45 -5.30 2.39
CA GLU A 165 10.13 -4.98 3.65
C GLU A 165 10.81 -3.61 3.59
N ARG A 166 11.52 -3.29 2.50
CA ARG A 166 12.18 -1.98 2.32
C ARG A 166 11.16 -0.85 2.21
N ALA A 167 10.07 -1.05 1.46
CA ALA A 167 9.01 -0.06 1.34
C ALA A 167 8.42 0.31 2.72
N GLU A 168 8.10 -0.70 3.54
CA GLU A 168 7.54 -0.53 4.90
C GLU A 168 8.52 0.10 5.88
N GLN A 169 9.79 -0.32 5.85
CA GLN A 169 10.85 0.29 6.64
C GLN A 169 10.98 1.79 6.40
N ASP A 170 10.95 2.20 5.13
CA ASP A 170 11.01 3.61 4.75
C ASP A 170 9.74 4.36 5.15
N ALA A 171 8.56 3.78 4.95
CA ALA A 171 7.29 4.39 5.34
C ALA A 171 7.20 4.61 6.87
N TYR A 172 7.51 3.60 7.70
CA TYR A 172 7.44 3.75 9.16
C TYR A 172 8.52 4.65 9.74
N ALA A 173 9.76 4.59 9.24
CA ALA A 173 10.81 5.48 9.71
C ALA A 173 10.42 6.96 9.46
N ARG A 174 9.84 7.24 8.29
CA ARG A 174 9.38 8.59 7.92
C ARG A 174 8.13 9.03 8.64
N GLN A 175 7.17 8.12 8.84
CA GLN A 175 6.00 8.36 9.68
C GLN A 175 6.43 8.77 11.09
N ALA A 176 7.36 8.02 11.71
CA ALA A 176 7.84 8.33 13.05
C ALA A 176 8.57 9.68 13.10
N TRP A 177 9.41 9.97 12.10
CA TRP A 177 10.11 11.25 11.98
C TRP A 177 9.15 12.44 11.84
N LEU A 178 8.22 12.40 10.89
CA LEU A 178 7.28 13.50 10.67
C LEU A 178 6.28 13.65 11.83
N SER A 179 5.91 12.54 12.47
CA SER A 179 5.08 12.60 13.69
C SER A 179 5.83 13.25 14.84
N ALA A 180 7.14 12.98 15.01
CA ALA A 180 7.97 13.64 16.01
C ALA A 180 8.07 15.15 15.77
N LEU A 181 8.27 15.59 14.51
CA LEU A 181 8.26 17.01 14.15
C LEU A 181 6.90 17.67 14.38
N LEU A 182 5.79 16.96 14.12
CA LEU A 182 4.44 17.47 14.37
C LEU A 182 4.21 17.68 15.88
N ILE A 183 4.62 16.72 16.71
CA ILE A 183 4.54 16.79 18.17
C ILE A 183 5.30 18.00 18.70
N GLU A 184 6.54 18.20 18.24
CA GLU A 184 7.37 19.35 18.63
C GLU A 184 6.73 20.68 18.20
N LYS A 185 6.27 20.76 16.95
CA LYS A 185 5.70 22.00 16.39
C LYS A 185 4.41 22.43 17.06
N GLU A 186 3.55 21.47 17.43
CA GLU A 186 2.20 21.76 17.92
C GLU A 186 2.03 21.54 19.43
N GLY A 187 3.02 20.98 20.12
CA GLY A 187 2.96 20.72 21.55
C GLY A 187 1.90 19.68 21.94
N ILE A 188 1.59 18.74 21.04
CA ILE A 188 0.57 17.70 21.23
C ILE A 188 1.15 16.43 21.89
N SER A 189 0.29 15.57 22.43
CA SER A 189 0.71 14.28 23.02
C SER A 189 1.27 13.33 21.94
N ASP A 190 2.29 12.55 22.29
CA ASP A 190 2.87 11.49 21.46
C ASP A 190 2.04 10.19 21.41
N SER A 191 1.01 10.09 22.25
CA SER A 191 0.23 8.87 22.48
C SER A 191 -0.44 8.29 21.24
N PHE A 192 -0.73 9.11 20.22
CA PHE A 192 -1.32 8.68 18.96
C PHE A 192 -0.41 7.73 18.15
N THR A 193 0.91 7.75 18.41
CA THR A 193 1.91 6.92 17.75
C THR A 193 2.29 5.65 18.52
N ASN A 194 1.72 5.42 19.72
CA ASN A 194 2.14 4.32 20.60
C ASN A 194 1.84 2.93 20.03
N ALA A 195 0.89 2.84 19.09
CA ALA A 195 0.55 1.58 18.42
C ALA A 195 1.35 1.36 17.13
N ASP A 196 2.15 2.33 16.70
CA ASP A 196 2.95 2.23 15.49
C ASP A 196 4.19 1.35 15.75
N PRO A 197 4.68 0.60 14.74
CA PRO A 197 5.91 -0.19 14.86
C PRO A 197 7.13 0.61 15.34
N VAL A 198 7.16 1.90 15.00
CA VAL A 198 8.11 2.87 15.56
C VAL A 198 7.33 4.12 15.94
N SER A 199 7.23 4.39 17.24
CA SER A 199 6.57 5.61 17.74
C SER A 199 7.45 6.85 17.57
N ALA A 200 6.84 8.04 17.61
CA ALA A 200 7.58 9.31 17.62
C ALA A 200 8.54 9.41 18.80
N LYS A 201 8.13 8.91 19.98
CA LYS A 201 9.00 8.81 21.16
C LYS A 201 10.23 7.96 20.89
N THR A 202 10.05 6.79 20.27
CA THR A 202 11.15 5.90 19.90
C THR A 202 12.11 6.60 18.94
N PHE A 203 11.57 7.29 17.93
CA PHE A 203 12.38 8.06 16.99
C PHE A 203 13.19 9.16 17.68
N ASN A 204 12.58 9.94 18.57
CA ASN A 204 13.28 10.99 19.32
C ASN A 204 14.40 10.44 20.22
N THR A 205 14.19 9.27 20.85
CA THR A 205 15.26 8.58 21.57
C THR A 205 16.43 8.25 20.63
N LEU A 206 16.15 7.65 19.46
CA LEU A 206 17.19 7.33 18.47
C LEU A 206 17.90 8.59 17.96
N ARG A 207 17.17 9.68 17.73
CA ARG A 207 17.72 10.97 17.32
C ARG A 207 18.69 11.53 18.34
N ASN A 208 18.40 11.39 19.63
CA ASN A 208 19.29 11.85 20.71
C ASN A 208 20.51 10.94 20.91
N GLU A 209 20.42 9.66 20.52
CA GLU A 209 21.50 8.67 20.63
C GLU A 209 22.42 8.65 19.40
N THR A 210 22.04 9.33 18.31
CA THR A 210 22.76 9.33 17.03
C THR A 210 23.33 10.70 16.69
N GLN A 211 24.27 10.72 15.74
CA GLN A 211 24.92 11.96 15.30
C GLN A 211 24.14 12.71 14.20
N SER A 212 23.17 12.05 13.55
CA SER A 212 22.40 12.61 12.43
C SER A 212 20.97 12.07 12.39
N VAL A 213 20.05 12.82 11.80
CA VAL A 213 18.67 12.37 11.53
C VAL A 213 18.67 11.16 10.61
N THR A 214 19.59 11.11 9.65
CA THR A 214 19.74 9.97 8.73
C THR A 214 20.04 8.67 9.48
N ASP A 215 20.93 8.70 10.49
CA ASP A 215 21.21 7.53 11.32
C ASP A 215 20.02 7.13 12.20
N ALA A 216 19.30 8.09 12.77
CA ALA A 216 18.08 7.83 13.54
C ALA A 216 17.01 7.12 12.67
N MET A 217 16.80 7.61 11.44
CA MET A 217 15.89 6.97 10.48
C MET A 217 16.32 5.55 10.12
N ARG A 218 17.61 5.33 9.90
CA ARG A 218 18.15 4.00 9.62
C ARG A 218 17.92 3.04 10.79
N GLN A 219 18.19 3.47 12.02
CA GLN A 219 17.94 2.64 13.20
C GLN A 219 16.44 2.39 13.42
N ALA A 220 15.58 3.37 13.15
CA ALA A 220 14.13 3.21 13.18
C ALA A 220 13.66 2.14 12.18
N ALA A 221 14.15 2.21 10.93
CA ALA A 221 13.87 1.21 9.90
C ALA A 221 14.29 -0.21 10.31
N VAL A 222 15.46 -0.39 10.93
CA VAL A 222 15.87 -1.70 11.43
C VAL A 222 14.97 -2.15 12.59
N LYS A 223 14.67 -1.25 13.53
CA LYS A 223 13.92 -1.57 14.75
C LYS A 223 12.47 -1.99 14.47
N MET A 224 11.83 -1.44 13.43
CA MET A 224 10.44 -1.76 13.11
C MET A 224 10.22 -3.27 12.88
N LEU A 225 11.21 -3.97 12.32
CA LEU A 225 11.10 -5.37 11.96
C LEU A 225 11.04 -6.31 13.18
N SER A 226 11.66 -5.88 14.27
CA SER A 226 11.69 -6.62 15.54
C SER A 226 10.48 -6.33 16.43
N CYS A 227 9.57 -5.43 16.02
CA CYS A 227 8.38 -5.11 16.80
C CYS A 227 7.54 -6.39 17.00
N PRO A 228 7.22 -6.78 18.25
CA PRO A 228 6.31 -7.89 18.50
C PRO A 228 4.94 -7.59 17.90
N ARG A 229 4.36 -8.55 17.17
CA ARG A 229 2.97 -8.50 16.72
C ARG A 229 2.21 -9.59 17.47
N PHE A 230 1.12 -9.20 18.13
CA PHE A 230 0.34 -10.09 19.01
C PHE A 230 -0.45 -11.19 18.28
N SER A 231 -0.45 -11.22 16.94
CA SER A 231 -1.10 -12.31 16.19
C SER A 231 -0.44 -12.57 14.84
N SER A 232 0.08 -13.78 14.65
CA SER A 232 0.17 -14.38 13.31
C SER A 232 -1.20 -14.90 12.87
N VAL A 233 -1.34 -15.29 11.60
CA VAL A 233 -2.50 -16.05 11.11
C VAL A 233 -2.69 -17.37 11.90
N ARG A 234 -1.67 -17.78 12.67
CA ARG A 234 -1.58 -19.03 13.43
C ARG A 234 -1.69 -18.86 14.94
N GLY A 235 -1.76 -17.62 15.45
CA GLY A 235 -1.85 -17.33 16.88
C GLY A 235 -0.52 -17.41 17.66
N ASP A 236 0.60 -17.76 17.03
CA ASP A 236 1.93 -17.71 17.66
C ASP A 236 2.46 -16.27 17.75
N PRO A 237 3.24 -15.92 18.80
CA PRO A 237 3.98 -14.65 18.85
C PRO A 237 4.93 -14.58 17.65
N VAL A 238 4.71 -13.58 16.79
CA VAL A 238 5.56 -13.34 15.62
C VAL A 238 6.08 -11.92 15.65
N THR A 239 7.25 -11.71 15.06
CA THR A 239 7.72 -10.36 14.78
C THR A 239 6.90 -9.77 13.64
N LEU A 240 6.91 -8.45 13.54
CA LEU A 240 6.29 -7.75 12.42
C LEU A 240 6.88 -8.22 11.08
N ALA A 241 8.20 -8.44 11.02
CA ALA A 241 8.86 -8.99 9.84
C ALA A 241 8.27 -10.34 9.40
N ASP A 242 8.14 -11.30 10.31
CA ASP A 242 7.61 -12.64 9.97
C ASP A 242 6.17 -12.58 9.46
N SER A 243 5.35 -11.69 10.02
CA SER A 243 4.00 -11.43 9.53
C SER A 243 3.98 -10.83 8.13
N TYR A 244 4.84 -9.85 7.83
CA TYR A 244 4.98 -9.28 6.49
C TYR A 244 5.47 -10.32 5.48
N HIS A 245 6.43 -11.16 5.85
CA HIS A 245 6.95 -12.23 5.01
C HIS A 245 5.84 -13.23 4.63
N GLU A 246 5.06 -13.69 5.61
CA GLU A 246 3.94 -14.63 5.35
C GLU A 246 2.90 -13.98 4.43
N MET A 247 2.49 -12.73 4.71
CA MET A 247 1.54 -12.00 3.88
C MET A 247 2.04 -11.80 2.45
N ALA A 248 3.30 -11.40 2.27
CA ALA A 248 3.90 -11.18 0.95
C ALA A 248 3.97 -12.48 0.14
N LEU A 249 4.41 -13.58 0.74
CA LEU A 249 4.51 -14.88 0.07
C LEU A 249 3.14 -15.47 -0.30
N LEU A 250 2.14 -15.36 0.59
CA LEU A 250 0.78 -15.83 0.32
C LEU A 250 0.12 -14.99 -0.80
N SER A 251 0.29 -13.67 -0.73
CA SER A 251 -0.14 -12.71 -1.73
C SER A 251 0.47 -13.02 -3.10
N TYR A 252 1.79 -13.20 -3.15
CA TYR A 252 2.54 -13.57 -4.36
C TYR A 252 2.03 -14.90 -4.95
N LYS A 253 1.86 -15.93 -4.12
CA LYS A 253 1.32 -17.23 -4.56
C LYS A 253 -0.07 -17.09 -5.19
N ASN A 254 -0.95 -16.33 -4.55
CA ASN A 254 -2.33 -16.15 -5.01
C ASN A 254 -2.39 -15.42 -6.34
N ILE A 255 -1.60 -14.35 -6.51
CA ILE A 255 -1.58 -13.58 -7.74
C ILE A 255 -0.96 -14.37 -8.90
N MET A 256 0.12 -15.12 -8.66
CA MET A 256 0.76 -15.93 -9.70
C MET A 256 -0.12 -17.07 -10.20
N LYS A 257 -0.93 -17.68 -9.32
CA LYS A 257 -1.95 -18.65 -9.75
C LYS A 257 -2.97 -18.03 -10.71
N ARG A 258 -3.29 -16.75 -10.56
CA ARG A 258 -4.21 -16.06 -11.48
C ARG A 258 -3.50 -15.69 -12.78
N ARG A 259 -2.23 -15.27 -12.72
CA ARG A 259 -1.42 -14.97 -13.92
C ARG A 259 -1.17 -16.20 -14.79
N ALA A 260 -0.84 -17.34 -14.20
CA ALA A 260 -0.58 -18.59 -14.91
C ALA A 260 -1.83 -19.18 -15.61
N LYS A 261 -3.05 -18.77 -15.19
CA LYS A 261 -4.30 -19.20 -15.83
C LYS A 261 -4.70 -18.34 -17.03
N GLY A 262 -4.13 -17.14 -17.18
CA GLY A 262 -4.34 -16.31 -18.38
C GLY A 262 -3.42 -16.78 -19.50
N ASN A 263 -3.86 -16.64 -20.75
CA ASN A 263 -3.01 -16.81 -21.95
C ASN A 263 -1.95 -15.68 -22.07
N ALA A 264 -1.28 -15.35 -20.97
CA ALA A 264 -0.33 -14.26 -20.88
C ALA A 264 1.03 -14.68 -21.48
N PRO A 265 1.83 -13.70 -21.96
CA PRO A 265 3.22 -13.95 -22.33
C PRO A 265 3.99 -14.67 -21.21
N ALA A 266 4.99 -15.46 -21.59
CA ALA A 266 5.88 -16.08 -20.62
C ALA A 266 6.46 -15.02 -19.67
N LEU A 267 6.36 -15.30 -18.36
CA LEU A 267 6.83 -14.40 -17.32
C LEU A 267 8.36 -14.51 -17.20
N GLN A 268 9.02 -13.37 -17.14
CA GLN A 268 10.46 -13.27 -16.90
C GLN A 268 10.67 -12.88 -15.43
N PHE A 269 11.23 -13.80 -14.65
CA PHE A 269 11.59 -13.51 -13.26
C PHE A 269 12.93 -12.78 -13.18
N VAL A 270 13.00 -11.76 -12.34
CA VAL A 270 14.20 -10.93 -12.14
C VAL A 270 14.52 -10.80 -10.66
N ARG A 271 15.78 -10.51 -10.37
CA ARG A 271 16.24 -10.12 -9.03
C ARG A 271 16.55 -8.62 -8.95
N MET A 272 16.45 -8.06 -7.76
CA MET A 272 16.87 -6.69 -7.45
C MET A 272 18.39 -6.57 -7.48
N GLU A 273 18.86 -5.40 -7.91
CA GLU A 273 20.23 -4.94 -7.73
C GLU A 273 20.30 -3.80 -6.70
N ASP A 274 21.50 -3.41 -6.28
CA ASP A 274 21.71 -2.39 -5.25
C ASP A 274 20.96 -1.07 -5.54
N ARG A 275 20.94 -0.66 -6.82
CA ARG A 275 20.20 0.53 -7.27
C ARG A 275 18.69 0.43 -7.02
N ASP A 276 18.10 -0.76 -7.09
CA ASP A 276 16.67 -0.96 -6.85
C ASP A 276 16.29 -0.65 -5.41
N ILE A 277 17.12 -1.06 -4.46
CA ILE A 277 16.93 -0.80 -3.03
C ILE A 277 17.02 0.71 -2.78
N LEU A 278 18.02 1.36 -3.36
CA LEU A 278 18.18 2.82 -3.26
C LEU A 278 16.99 3.57 -3.88
N ASP A 279 16.50 3.13 -5.04
CA ASP A 279 15.35 3.74 -5.72
C ASP A 279 14.06 3.61 -4.89
N ILE A 280 13.88 2.55 -4.09
CA ILE A 280 12.77 2.44 -3.12
C ILE A 280 12.90 3.51 -2.03
N GLY A 281 14.10 3.75 -1.48
CA GLY A 281 14.31 4.74 -0.40
C GLY A 281 14.32 6.21 -0.84
N ARG A 282 14.33 6.48 -2.15
CA ARG A 282 14.36 7.82 -2.76
C ARG A 282 12.99 8.48 -2.84
N SER A 283 12.19 8.38 -1.77
CA SER A 283 10.88 9.01 -1.70
C SER A 283 10.97 10.53 -1.49
N TYR A 284 11.52 10.98 -0.35
CA TYR A 284 11.82 12.38 -0.01
C TYR A 284 12.92 12.45 1.05
N GLY A 285 13.50 13.61 1.37
CA GLY A 285 14.52 13.71 2.43
C GLY A 285 15.75 12.81 2.22
N PRO A 286 16.46 12.43 3.31
CA PRO A 286 17.62 11.55 3.21
C PRO A 286 17.21 10.11 2.83
N SER A 287 18.13 9.40 2.16
CA SER A 287 18.01 7.97 1.88
C SER A 287 18.43 7.18 3.12
N LEU A 288 17.51 6.40 3.71
CA LEU A 288 17.84 5.57 4.87
C LEU A 288 18.58 4.27 4.51
N PHE A 289 18.58 3.89 3.23
CA PHE A 289 19.35 2.75 2.71
C PHE A 289 20.82 3.09 2.41
N GLY A 290 21.21 4.34 2.70
CA GLY A 290 22.57 4.84 2.61
C GLY A 290 22.97 5.35 1.23
N ASP A 291 24.14 5.96 1.19
CA ASP A 291 24.80 6.49 -0.01
C ASP A 291 26.12 5.75 -0.32
N ASN A 292 26.41 4.69 0.44
CA ASN A 292 27.61 3.87 0.30
C ASN A 292 27.31 2.37 0.53
N ASP A 293 28.22 1.52 0.05
CA ASP A 293 28.04 0.07 0.05
C ASP A 293 27.91 -0.54 1.46
N GLN A 294 28.59 0.06 2.45
CA GLN A 294 28.58 -0.44 3.83
C GLN A 294 27.21 -0.26 4.49
N LEU A 295 26.57 0.90 4.28
CA LEU A 295 25.23 1.18 4.79
C LEU A 295 24.18 0.34 4.06
N LEU A 296 24.33 0.19 2.74
CA LEU A 296 23.41 -0.60 1.94
C LEU A 296 23.45 -2.09 2.29
N ALA A 297 24.60 -2.62 2.75
CA ALA A 297 24.79 -4.03 3.08
C ALA A 297 23.73 -4.59 4.05
N ALA A 298 23.26 -3.78 5.00
CA ALA A 298 22.21 -4.18 5.96
C ALA A 298 20.84 -4.41 5.31
N PHE A 299 20.64 -3.96 4.07
CA PHE A 299 19.36 -3.95 3.37
C PHE A 299 19.35 -4.84 2.12
N LYS A 300 20.50 -5.44 1.73
CA LYS A 300 20.64 -6.29 0.53
C LYS A 300 19.93 -7.65 0.62
N HIS A 301 19.43 -7.99 1.79
CA HIS A 301 18.68 -9.22 2.03
C HIS A 301 17.45 -8.92 2.87
N PRO A 302 16.34 -9.65 2.70
CA PRO A 302 15.23 -9.58 3.65
C PRO A 302 15.70 -10.01 5.05
N ALA A 303 14.98 -9.58 6.08
CA ALA A 303 15.19 -10.13 7.42
C ALA A 303 15.05 -11.67 7.40
N GLN A 304 15.68 -12.31 8.38
CA GLN A 304 15.69 -13.77 8.45
C GLN A 304 14.27 -14.33 8.42
N LEU A 305 13.97 -15.12 7.39
CA LEU A 305 12.70 -15.82 7.26
C LEU A 305 12.58 -16.86 8.37
N SER A 306 11.40 -16.97 8.99
CA SER A 306 11.12 -18.12 9.84
C SER A 306 11.21 -19.43 9.05
N PRO A 307 11.44 -20.59 9.70
CA PRO A 307 11.41 -21.87 9.02
C PRO A 307 10.10 -22.12 8.25
N HIS A 308 8.99 -21.53 8.71
CA HIS A 308 7.73 -21.61 7.99
C HIS A 308 7.77 -20.83 6.67
N ASN A 309 8.17 -19.56 6.73
CA ASN A 309 8.23 -18.69 5.55
C ASN A 309 9.29 -19.15 4.55
N GLN A 310 10.41 -19.70 5.01
CA GLN A 310 11.39 -20.35 4.14
C GLN A 310 10.75 -21.51 3.35
N ARG A 311 9.99 -22.40 4.02
CA ARG A 311 9.27 -23.48 3.32
C ARG A 311 8.23 -22.99 2.34
N LEU A 312 7.58 -21.85 2.61
CA LEU A 312 6.64 -21.23 1.66
C LEU A 312 7.38 -20.72 0.42
N LEU A 313 8.51 -20.02 0.62
CA LEU A 313 9.38 -19.53 -0.44
C LEU A 313 9.88 -20.67 -1.33
N ASP A 314 10.42 -21.74 -0.74
CA ASP A 314 10.95 -22.90 -1.48
C ASP A 314 9.87 -23.57 -2.35
N ARG A 315 8.66 -23.74 -1.80
CA ARG A 315 7.52 -24.30 -2.55
C ARG A 315 7.09 -23.41 -3.70
N LEU A 316 7.13 -22.09 -3.49
CA LEU A 316 6.76 -21.12 -4.51
C LEU A 316 7.80 -21.11 -5.64
N ASN A 317 9.10 -21.07 -5.31
CA ASN A 317 10.18 -21.18 -6.29
C ASN A 317 10.08 -22.45 -7.12
N LYS A 318 9.87 -23.61 -6.47
CA LYS A 318 9.63 -24.88 -7.17
C LYS A 318 8.43 -24.82 -8.12
N ALA A 319 7.32 -24.23 -7.68
CA ALA A 319 6.11 -24.10 -8.50
C ALA A 319 6.28 -23.15 -9.71
N LEU A 320 7.23 -22.22 -9.63
CA LEU A 320 7.54 -21.25 -10.68
C LEU A 320 8.72 -21.67 -11.57
N GLY A 321 9.32 -22.84 -11.31
CA GLY A 321 10.50 -23.31 -12.03
C GLY A 321 11.78 -22.53 -11.72
N ILE A 322 11.83 -21.80 -10.60
CA ILE A 322 13.01 -21.06 -10.14
C ILE A 322 13.87 -22.04 -9.35
N THR A 323 14.95 -22.53 -9.97
CA THR A 323 15.89 -23.49 -9.36
C THR A 323 17.00 -22.81 -8.56
N ASP A 324 17.46 -21.65 -9.03
CA ASP A 324 18.45 -20.83 -8.35
C ASP A 324 18.12 -19.34 -8.57
N GLU A 325 17.71 -18.65 -7.51
CA GLU A 325 17.41 -17.21 -7.56
C GLU A 325 18.65 -16.37 -7.91
N ALA A 326 19.85 -16.80 -7.53
CA ALA A 326 21.08 -16.06 -7.81
C ALA A 326 21.41 -16.03 -9.32
N SER A 327 20.96 -17.06 -10.05
CA SER A 327 21.11 -17.16 -11.51
C SER A 327 20.15 -16.27 -12.30
N LEU A 328 19.11 -15.71 -11.66
CA LEU A 328 18.17 -14.82 -12.33
C LEU A 328 18.87 -13.53 -12.79
N PRO A 329 18.48 -12.96 -13.95
CA PRO A 329 18.99 -11.66 -14.36
C PRO A 329 18.59 -10.59 -13.35
N THR A 330 19.46 -9.59 -13.13
CA THR A 330 19.03 -8.39 -12.39
C THR A 330 17.96 -7.66 -13.20
N PHE A 331 17.13 -6.87 -12.53
CA PHE A 331 16.13 -6.04 -13.18
C PHE A 331 16.75 -5.13 -14.25
N GLY A 332 17.86 -4.46 -13.92
CA GLY A 332 18.62 -3.65 -14.88
C GLY A 332 19.10 -4.44 -16.10
N ALA A 333 19.64 -5.65 -15.88
CA ALA A 333 20.07 -6.53 -16.97
C ALA A 333 18.91 -6.98 -17.86
N ALA A 334 17.76 -7.32 -17.26
CA ALA A 334 16.56 -7.72 -17.99
C ALA A 334 16.00 -6.56 -18.85
N LEU A 335 15.99 -5.33 -18.33
CA LEU A 335 15.60 -4.16 -19.10
C LEU A 335 16.55 -3.89 -20.26
N ALA A 336 17.87 -3.96 -20.01
CA ALA A 336 18.88 -3.77 -21.04
C ALA A 336 18.75 -4.79 -22.17
N ALA A 337 18.48 -6.06 -21.85
CA ALA A 337 18.25 -7.11 -22.84
C ALA A 337 17.02 -6.84 -23.74
N GLN A 338 16.04 -6.07 -23.24
CA GLN A 338 14.86 -5.65 -23.98
C GLN A 338 15.04 -4.27 -24.66
N GLY A 339 16.23 -3.64 -24.58
CA GLY A 339 16.46 -2.29 -25.10
C GLY A 339 15.70 -1.20 -24.35
N ARG A 340 15.36 -1.42 -23.06
CA ARG A 340 14.55 -0.51 -22.24
C ARG A 340 15.40 0.14 -21.15
N THR A 341 15.04 1.37 -20.80
CA THR A 341 15.53 2.04 -19.59
C THR A 341 14.53 1.88 -18.45
N ARG A 342 14.97 2.15 -17.20
CA ARG A 342 14.09 2.18 -16.02
C ARG A 342 12.94 3.17 -16.17
N GLU A 343 13.22 4.34 -16.74
CA GLU A 343 12.25 5.41 -16.97
C GLU A 343 11.21 4.98 -18.03
N SER A 344 11.67 4.38 -19.14
CA SER A 344 10.75 3.85 -20.16
C SER A 344 9.89 2.71 -19.61
N PHE A 345 10.48 1.82 -18.80
CA PHE A 345 9.76 0.74 -18.14
C PHE A 345 8.67 1.28 -17.23
N LEU A 346 9.01 2.23 -16.36
CA LEU A 346 8.08 2.87 -15.43
C LEU A 346 6.95 3.61 -16.15
N ALA A 347 7.22 4.25 -17.29
CA ALA A 347 6.20 4.94 -18.07
C ALA A 347 5.23 3.95 -18.73
N ASP A 348 5.74 2.87 -19.32
CA ASP A 348 4.92 1.85 -19.98
C ASP A 348 4.11 1.02 -18.99
N SER A 349 4.69 0.70 -17.83
CA SER A 349 4.08 -0.15 -16.80
C SER A 349 2.86 0.48 -16.12
N ARG A 350 2.58 1.76 -16.40
CA ARG A 350 1.40 2.50 -15.91
C ARG A 350 0.26 2.55 -16.92
N ARG A 351 0.53 2.22 -18.18
CA ARG A 351 -0.48 2.27 -19.24
C ARG A 351 -1.44 1.08 -19.10
N PRO A 352 -2.69 1.22 -19.57
CA PRO A 352 -3.57 0.06 -19.72
C PRO A 352 -2.86 -1.04 -20.51
N PRO A 353 -3.00 -2.32 -20.12
CA PRO A 353 -2.51 -3.39 -20.96
C PRO A 353 -3.16 -3.22 -22.33
N GLY A 354 -2.35 -3.06 -23.37
CA GLY A 354 -2.84 -2.94 -24.74
C GLY A 354 -3.75 -4.12 -25.10
N PRO A 355 -4.59 -4.00 -26.14
CA PRO A 355 -5.32 -5.17 -26.63
C PRO A 355 -4.31 -6.30 -26.83
N VAL A 356 -4.60 -7.49 -26.29
CA VAL A 356 -3.83 -8.70 -26.58
C VAL A 356 -3.88 -8.82 -28.09
N ILE A 357 -2.79 -8.47 -28.77
CA ILE A 357 -2.64 -8.72 -30.19
C ILE A 357 -2.63 -10.23 -30.27
N GLN A 358 -3.76 -10.82 -30.64
CA GLN A 358 -3.80 -12.20 -31.08
C GLN A 358 -2.73 -12.27 -32.16
N ALA A 359 -1.66 -13.02 -31.90
CA ALA A 359 -0.63 -13.25 -32.88
C ALA A 359 -1.36 -13.69 -34.15
N ALA A 360 -1.27 -12.86 -35.20
CA ALA A 360 -1.78 -13.23 -36.50
C ALA A 360 -1.16 -14.58 -36.82
N HIS A 361 -2.01 -15.59 -37.04
CA HIS A 361 -1.59 -16.85 -37.60
C HIS A 361 -0.83 -16.51 -38.89
N ALA A 362 0.49 -16.63 -38.84
CA ALA A 362 1.29 -16.65 -40.06
C ALA A 362 0.91 -17.93 -40.82
N PRO A 363 0.65 -17.84 -42.13
CA PRO A 363 0.27 -18.98 -42.96
C PRO A 363 1.34 -20.07 -43.01
#